data_AF-A0A0V1GYJ3-F1
#
_entry.id   AF-A0A0V1GYJ3-F1
#
_cell.length_a   1.000
_cell.length_b   1.000
_cell.length_c   1.000
_cell.angle_alpha   90.00
_cell.angle_beta   90.00
_cell.angle_gamma   90.00
#
_symmetry.space_group_name_H-M   'P 1'
#
loop_
_entity.id
_entity.type
_entity.pdbx_description
1 polymer ?
#
loop_
_entity_poly.entity_id
_entity_poly.type
_entity_poly.pdbx_seq_one_letter_code
_entity_poly.pdbx_strand_id
1 'polypeptide(L)'
;MAKIYLTSAEYFELFAHRYESQTTLMNHFAFGKPLKETDSFNITMTHYVWPMSFHVNFSLFYSIKRDMEAKLETVYKTMDKVPQFDASAMMQDRVGSLPVAVQHRGKWNRGLLQNSIMNEARVYFVDIGKSELVVWEKIRPLYKQFVEWPPLAFSCRLNGLNQADINESVIRTMQKAMPEGREFFCHVRKWNNMESILMDLYLGERNRLLIVNVYLEDFFERKRQQVANRMLAQKKLQEEKQKRRMLLGDDWDSSDED
;
A
#
# COMPACT_ATOMS: atom_id res chain seq x y z
N MET A 1 -6.54 19.79 35.53
CA MET A 1 -6.33 20.15 34.11
C MET A 1 -7.53 20.95 33.64
N ALA A 2 -7.34 22.12 33.03
CA ALA A 2 -8.45 22.90 32.49
C ALA A 2 -9.01 22.17 31.26
N LYS A 3 -10.23 21.64 31.37
CA LYS A 3 -10.98 21.17 30.20
C LYS A 3 -11.38 22.42 29.42
N ILE A 4 -10.82 22.59 28.23
CA ILE A 4 -11.32 23.61 27.30
C ILE A 4 -12.60 23.02 26.69
N TYR A 5 -13.74 23.52 27.13
CA TYR A 5 -15.04 23.19 26.54
C TYR A 5 -15.22 24.05 25.29
N LEU A 6 -14.74 23.55 24.15
CA LEU A 6 -15.04 24.16 22.85
C LEU A 6 -16.46 23.76 22.45
N THR A 7 -17.23 24.71 21.92
CA THR A 7 -18.44 24.38 21.16
C THR A 7 -18.05 23.62 19.88
N SER A 8 -19.00 22.88 19.29
CA SER A 8 -18.75 22.19 18.02
C SER A 8 -18.29 23.14 16.92
N ALA A 9 -18.82 24.37 16.87
CA ALA A 9 -18.43 25.39 15.90
C ALA A 9 -16.97 25.85 16.11
N GLU A 10 -16.57 26.18 17.33
CA GLU A 10 -15.20 26.58 17.65
C GLU A 10 -14.19 25.46 17.38
N TYR A 11 -14.59 24.21 17.60
CA TYR A 11 -13.78 23.06 17.25
C TYR A 11 -13.54 22.98 15.74
N PHE A 12 -14.58 23.10 14.92
CA PHE A 12 -14.47 22.99 13.47
C PHE A 12 -13.69 24.14 12.82
N GLU A 13 -13.62 25.29 13.47
CA GLU A 13 -12.76 26.40 13.04
C GLU A 13 -11.28 26.14 13.25
N LEU A 14 -10.91 25.32 14.25
CA LEU A 14 -9.52 25.09 14.63
C LEU A 14 -8.96 23.78 14.08
N PHE A 15 -9.77 22.72 14.08
CA PHE A 15 -9.33 21.36 13.85
C PHE A 15 -9.83 20.77 12.54
N ALA A 16 -9.00 19.90 11.98
CA ALA A 16 -9.28 19.17 10.76
C ALA A 16 -10.40 18.14 10.98
N HIS A 17 -11.30 18.05 10.00
CA HIS A 17 -12.42 17.12 10.02
C HIS A 17 -12.32 16.03 8.96
N ARG A 18 -11.48 16.21 7.94
CA ARG A 18 -11.14 15.24 6.89
C ARG A 18 -9.79 15.57 6.27
N TYR A 19 -9.16 14.59 5.66
CA TYR A 19 -8.09 14.83 4.68
C TYR A 19 -8.70 14.98 3.29
N GLU A 20 -7.99 15.69 2.41
CA GLU A 20 -8.25 15.59 0.98
C GLU A 20 -7.86 14.21 0.43
N SER A 21 -8.52 13.80 -0.65
CA SER A 21 -8.20 12.57 -1.37
C SER A 21 -6.81 12.66 -2.03
N GLN A 22 -6.03 11.58 -2.00
CA GLN A 22 -4.76 11.52 -2.73
C GLN A 22 -4.91 11.68 -4.25
N THR A 23 -6.11 11.49 -4.80
CA THR A 23 -6.39 11.76 -6.23
C THR A 23 -6.17 13.23 -6.61
N THR A 24 -6.25 14.17 -5.66
CA THR A 24 -5.96 15.59 -5.93
C THR A 24 -4.49 15.79 -6.33
N LEU A 25 -3.58 14.91 -5.90
CA LEU A 25 -2.17 14.94 -6.25
C LEU A 25 -1.88 14.53 -7.70
N MET A 26 -2.84 13.96 -8.44
CA MET A 26 -2.61 13.57 -9.84
C MET A 26 -2.30 14.76 -10.76
N ASN A 27 -2.82 15.94 -10.41
CA ASN A 27 -2.53 17.19 -11.12
C ASN A 27 -1.43 18.01 -10.44
N HIS A 28 -0.84 17.51 -9.35
CA HIS A 28 0.32 18.14 -8.73
C HIS A 28 1.46 18.19 -9.74
N PHE A 29 2.02 19.39 -9.92
CA PHE A 29 3.01 19.64 -10.96
C PHE A 29 4.41 19.37 -10.41
N ALA A 30 5.10 18.39 -10.99
CA ALA A 30 6.46 18.00 -10.62
C ALA A 30 7.27 17.73 -11.89
N PHE A 31 8.56 18.06 -11.90
CA PHE A 31 9.43 17.84 -13.07
C PHE A 31 8.92 18.46 -14.39
N GLY A 32 8.23 19.61 -14.31
CA GLY A 32 7.72 20.30 -15.49
C GLY A 32 6.42 19.72 -16.08
N LYS A 33 5.76 18.78 -15.40
CA LYS A 33 4.48 18.21 -15.83
C LYS A 33 3.63 17.72 -14.65
N PRO A 34 2.32 17.46 -14.84
CA PRO A 34 1.50 16.80 -13.83
C PRO A 34 2.03 15.41 -13.45
N LEU A 35 1.79 15.00 -12.20
CA LEU A 35 2.21 13.69 -11.68
C LEU A 35 1.69 12.53 -12.54
N LYS A 36 0.45 12.61 -13.01
CA LYS A 36 -0.17 11.61 -13.89
C LYS A 36 0.58 11.35 -15.21
N GLU A 37 1.40 12.31 -15.64
CA GLU A 37 2.21 12.25 -16.86
C GLU A 37 3.67 11.86 -16.57
N THR A 38 4.00 11.64 -15.30
CA THR A 38 5.30 11.13 -14.85
C THR A 38 5.11 9.68 -14.41
N ASP A 39 6.01 8.81 -14.83
CA ASP A 39 5.93 7.37 -14.57
C ASP A 39 7.07 6.86 -13.70
N SER A 40 8.17 7.60 -13.55
CA SER A 40 9.36 7.13 -12.84
C SER A 40 9.73 7.99 -11.65
N PHE A 41 9.99 7.34 -10.51
CA PHE A 41 10.23 8.01 -9.24
C PHE A 41 11.20 7.25 -8.35
N ASN A 42 11.96 7.98 -7.54
CA ASN A 42 12.54 7.43 -6.32
C ASN A 42 11.44 7.39 -5.23
N ILE A 43 11.43 6.29 -4.47
CA ILE A 43 10.46 6.04 -3.42
C ILE A 43 11.16 5.46 -2.19
N THR A 44 10.56 5.63 -1.02
CA THR A 44 10.97 4.97 0.22
C THR A 44 9.87 4.03 0.69
N MET A 45 10.21 2.78 0.97
CA MET A 45 9.29 1.80 1.56
C MET A 45 8.90 2.25 2.96
N THR A 46 7.61 2.45 3.24
CA THR A 46 7.15 2.88 4.58
C THR A 46 6.51 1.76 5.35
N HIS A 47 5.75 0.90 4.67
CA HIS A 47 5.12 -0.24 5.32
C HIS A 47 4.90 -1.39 4.33
N TYR A 48 5.45 -2.56 4.63
CA TYR A 48 5.23 -3.77 3.85
C TYR A 48 4.15 -4.63 4.48
N VAL A 49 3.14 -5.02 3.70
CA VAL A 49 2.15 -6.04 4.11
C VAL A 49 2.42 -7.34 3.35
N TRP A 50 2.42 -7.28 2.01
CA TRP A 50 2.72 -8.40 1.11
C TRP A 50 2.97 -7.88 -0.33
N PRO A 51 3.40 -8.71 -1.30
CA PRO A 51 3.79 -8.22 -2.63
C PRO A 51 2.70 -7.44 -3.39
N MET A 52 1.43 -7.71 -3.06
CA MET A 52 0.26 -7.08 -3.68
C MET A 52 -0.34 -5.94 -2.83
N SER A 53 0.25 -5.63 -1.67
CA SER A 53 -0.13 -4.48 -0.83
C SER A 53 1.05 -4.03 0.01
N PHE A 54 1.56 -2.85 -0.29
CA PHE A 54 2.58 -2.17 0.49
C PHE A 54 2.41 -0.66 0.33
N HIS A 55 3.06 0.11 1.18
CA HIS A 55 2.99 1.55 1.19
C HIS A 55 4.37 2.17 1.02
N VAL A 56 4.40 3.28 0.30
CA VAL A 56 5.62 4.02 0.00
C VAL A 56 5.39 5.52 0.13
N ASN A 57 6.44 6.29 0.37
CA ASN A 57 6.44 7.72 0.09
C ASN A 57 7.20 7.96 -1.22
N PHE A 58 6.71 8.86 -2.08
CA PHE A 58 7.49 9.35 -3.21
C PHE A 58 8.50 10.39 -2.72
N SER A 59 9.77 10.25 -3.11
CA SER A 59 10.84 11.17 -2.70
C SER A 59 10.60 12.61 -3.14
N LEU A 60 9.76 12.84 -4.17
CA LEU A 60 9.37 14.19 -4.60
C LEU A 60 8.61 14.97 -3.50
N PHE A 61 7.92 14.27 -2.59
CA PHE A 61 7.23 14.88 -1.45
C PHE A 61 8.10 14.97 -0.19
N TYR A 62 9.40 14.61 -0.27
CA TYR A 62 10.28 14.57 0.89
C TYR A 62 10.33 15.89 1.66
N SER A 63 10.57 17.01 0.95
CA SER A 63 10.70 18.33 1.59
C SER A 63 9.41 18.74 2.28
N ILE A 64 8.26 18.55 1.61
CA ILE A 64 6.93 18.87 2.16
C ILE A 64 6.66 18.02 3.40
N LYS A 65 6.92 16.70 3.33
CA LYS A 65 6.73 15.78 4.45
C LYS A 65 7.61 16.18 5.64
N ARG A 66 8.89 16.45 5.41
CA ARG A 66 9.84 16.85 6.44
C ARG A 66 9.43 18.15 7.13
N ASP A 67 9.03 19.15 6.35
CA ASP A 67 8.62 20.45 6.89
C ASP A 67 7.31 20.32 7.69
N MET A 68 6.37 19.49 7.22
CA MET A 68 5.15 19.15 7.95
C MET A 68 5.45 18.44 9.27
N GLU A 69 6.31 17.42 9.27
CA GLU A 69 6.74 16.69 10.48
C GLU A 69 7.41 17.63 11.50
N ALA A 70 8.30 18.52 11.05
CA ALA A 70 8.97 19.49 11.91
C ALA A 70 8.01 20.50 12.54
N LYS A 71 7.05 21.02 11.76
CA LYS A 71 5.99 21.92 12.25
C LYS A 71 5.09 21.19 13.25
N LEU A 72 4.72 19.94 12.95
CA LEU A 72 3.84 19.15 13.79
C LEU A 72 4.53 18.83 15.13
N GLU A 73 5.81 18.47 15.12
CA GLU A 73 6.61 18.32 16.33
C GLU A 73 6.67 19.62 17.14
N THR A 74 6.94 20.77 16.50
CA THR A 74 7.01 22.07 17.18
C THR A 74 5.69 22.44 17.87
N VAL A 75 4.56 22.27 17.17
CA VAL A 75 3.23 22.63 17.69
C VAL A 75 2.82 21.71 18.84
N TYR A 76 3.00 20.40 18.71
CA TYR A 76 2.48 19.44 19.69
C TYR A 76 3.45 19.08 20.82
N LYS A 77 4.75 19.39 20.72
CA LYS A 77 5.75 19.12 21.78
C LYS A 77 5.55 19.95 23.04
N THR A 78 4.97 21.15 22.92
CA THR A 78 4.76 22.08 24.05
C THR A 78 3.34 22.04 24.62
N MET A 79 2.49 21.16 24.07
CA MET A 79 1.06 21.14 24.36
C MET A 79 0.70 20.18 25.50
N ASP A 80 0.83 20.68 26.74
CA ASP A 80 0.21 20.05 27.93
C ASP A 80 -1.34 20.21 27.95
N LYS A 81 -1.90 21.07 27.07
CA LYS A 81 -3.26 21.65 27.20
C LYS A 81 -4.13 21.63 25.93
N VAL A 82 -3.91 20.73 24.98
CA VAL A 82 -4.95 20.52 23.95
C VAL A 82 -6.11 19.76 24.62
N PRO A 83 -7.37 20.16 24.41
CA PRO A 83 -8.51 19.46 25.01
C PRO A 83 -8.42 17.97 24.70
N GLN A 84 -8.45 17.17 25.77
CA GLN A 84 -8.51 15.72 25.65
C GLN A 84 -9.79 15.37 24.90
N PHE A 85 -9.66 14.52 23.88
CA PHE A 85 -10.76 14.02 23.06
C PHE A 85 -11.92 13.56 23.96
N ASP A 86 -13.12 14.09 23.77
CA ASP A 86 -14.30 13.31 24.14
C ASP A 86 -14.52 12.28 23.01
N ALA A 87 -13.78 11.18 23.13
CA ALA A 87 -13.82 10.06 22.21
C ALA A 87 -15.25 9.52 22.04
N SER A 88 -16.07 9.58 23.09
CA SER A 88 -17.42 9.03 23.08
C SER A 88 -18.38 9.89 22.25
N ALA A 89 -18.31 11.22 22.40
CA ALA A 89 -19.14 12.15 21.65
C ALA A 89 -18.79 12.20 20.16
N MET A 90 -17.50 12.15 19.81
CA MET A 90 -17.07 12.25 18.40
C MET A 90 -17.25 10.96 17.59
N MET A 91 -17.26 9.81 18.26
CA MET A 91 -17.44 8.49 17.63
C MET A 91 -18.92 8.10 17.46
N GLN A 92 -19.84 8.72 18.21
CA GLN A 92 -21.29 8.52 18.05
C GLN A 92 -21.81 9.05 16.70
N ASP A 93 -21.21 10.14 16.19
CA ASP A 93 -21.70 10.81 14.97
C ASP A 93 -20.91 10.47 13.69
N ARG A 94 -19.69 9.90 13.80
CA ARG A 94 -18.81 9.67 12.65
C ARG A 94 -18.08 8.33 12.78
N VAL A 95 -18.56 7.33 12.05
CA VAL A 95 -17.86 6.04 11.90
C VAL A 95 -16.54 6.27 11.12
N GLY A 96 -15.42 6.32 11.85
CA GLY A 96 -14.08 5.97 11.38
C GLY A 96 -13.49 6.78 10.21
N SER A 97 -13.26 8.09 10.37
CA SER A 97 -12.43 8.90 9.44
C SER A 97 -12.02 10.27 10.01
N LEU A 98 -11.71 10.38 11.31
CA LEU A 98 -11.37 11.68 11.92
C LEU A 98 -9.85 11.92 11.93
N PRO A 99 -9.33 13.02 11.34
CA PRO A 99 -7.92 13.36 11.43
C PRO A 99 -7.47 13.63 12.86
N VAL A 100 -6.33 13.07 13.25
CA VAL A 100 -5.75 13.20 14.58
C VAL A 100 -4.24 13.41 14.51
N ALA A 101 -3.68 14.09 15.50
CA ALA A 101 -2.25 14.09 15.79
C ALA A 101 -1.96 13.00 16.82
N VAL A 102 -0.90 12.22 16.59
CA VAL A 102 -0.59 11.02 17.39
C VAL A 102 0.87 11.03 17.80
N GLN A 103 1.13 10.95 19.10
CA GLN A 103 2.47 10.74 19.61
C GLN A 103 2.81 9.25 19.55
N HIS A 104 3.77 8.88 18.72
CA HIS A 104 4.19 7.49 18.54
C HIS A 104 5.71 7.42 18.40
N ARG A 105 6.36 6.55 19.20
CA ARG A 105 7.82 6.36 19.22
C ARG A 105 8.62 7.67 19.31
N GLY A 106 8.19 8.59 20.17
CA GLY A 106 8.89 9.85 20.43
C GLY A 106 8.76 10.91 19.34
N LYS A 107 7.84 10.73 18.37
CA LYS A 107 7.52 11.72 17.35
C LYS A 107 6.03 11.92 17.26
N TRP A 108 5.63 13.13 16.88
CA TRP A 108 4.24 13.38 16.49
C TRP A 108 3.99 13.07 15.01
N ASN A 109 2.86 12.42 14.74
CA ASN A 109 2.48 11.94 13.41
C ASN A 109 1.04 12.35 13.08
N ARG A 110 0.73 12.46 11.80
CA ARG A 110 -0.66 12.54 11.32
C ARG A 110 -1.29 11.15 11.34
N GLY A 111 -2.53 11.09 11.79
CA GLY A 111 -3.31 9.86 11.87
C GLY A 111 -4.75 10.06 11.44
N LEU A 112 -5.45 8.94 11.27
CA LEU A 112 -6.88 8.84 11.04
C LEU A 112 -7.46 7.87 12.07
N LEU A 113 -8.34 8.37 12.93
CA LEU A 113 -9.02 7.56 13.93
C LEU A 113 -10.01 6.62 13.24
N GLN A 114 -9.84 5.31 13.43
CA GLN A 114 -10.66 4.28 12.80
C GLN A 114 -11.74 3.75 13.74
N ASN A 115 -11.34 3.25 14.91
CA ASN A 115 -12.27 2.78 15.93
C ASN A 115 -11.69 2.90 17.34
N SER A 116 -12.57 2.80 18.34
CA SER A 116 -12.24 2.85 19.77
C SER A 116 -12.34 1.45 20.36
N ILE A 117 -11.36 1.05 21.15
CA ILE A 117 -11.31 -0.25 21.82
C ILE A 117 -10.94 0.01 23.28
N MET A 118 -11.94 0.04 24.16
CA MET A 118 -11.77 0.34 25.60
C MET A 118 -10.96 1.64 25.82
N ASN A 119 -9.74 1.52 26.34
CA ASN A 119 -8.83 2.62 26.68
C ASN A 119 -7.87 2.97 25.53
N GLU A 120 -8.00 2.33 24.38
CA GLU A 120 -7.19 2.56 23.20
C GLU A 120 -8.06 2.94 22.00
N ALA A 121 -7.40 3.46 20.98
CA ALA A 121 -7.96 3.72 19.68
C ALA A 121 -7.08 3.07 18.61
N ARG A 122 -7.72 2.48 17.60
CA ARG A 122 -7.03 2.11 16.38
C ARG A 122 -6.88 3.35 15.51
N VAL A 123 -5.64 3.67 15.18
CA VAL A 123 -5.29 4.83 14.37
C VAL A 123 -4.50 4.37 13.15
N TYR A 124 -4.90 4.83 11.97
CA TYR A 124 -4.13 4.65 10.74
C TYR A 124 -3.17 5.83 10.55
N PHE A 125 -1.88 5.57 10.53
CA PHE A 125 -0.83 6.56 10.31
C PHE A 125 -0.74 6.89 8.82
N VAL A 126 -1.38 7.99 8.43
CA VAL A 126 -1.67 8.33 7.03
C VAL A 126 -0.43 8.59 6.16
N ASP A 127 0.71 8.90 6.78
CA ASP A 127 1.99 9.13 6.07
C ASP A 127 2.93 7.91 6.10
N ILE A 128 2.52 6.83 6.77
CA ILE A 128 3.24 5.56 6.87
C ILE A 128 2.49 4.43 6.16
N GLY A 129 1.16 4.43 6.23
CA GLY A 129 0.31 3.42 5.63
C GLY A 129 0.00 2.23 6.55
N LYS A 130 0.05 2.44 7.87
CA LYS A 130 -0.07 1.37 8.88
C LYS A 130 -1.08 1.74 9.95
N SER A 131 -1.88 0.77 10.41
CA SER A 131 -2.73 0.94 11.60
C SER A 131 -2.06 0.37 12.85
N GLU A 132 -2.11 1.10 13.96
CA GLU A 132 -1.70 0.59 15.27
C GLU A 132 -2.73 0.96 16.35
N LEU A 133 -2.71 0.21 17.46
CA LEU A 133 -3.43 0.57 18.68
C LEU A 133 -2.63 1.60 19.45
N VAL A 134 -3.31 2.67 19.85
CA VAL A 134 -2.70 3.79 20.58
C VAL A 134 -3.60 4.19 21.73
N VAL A 135 -3.01 4.34 22.91
CA VAL A 135 -3.70 4.85 24.11
C VAL A 135 -4.20 6.28 23.87
N TRP A 136 -5.39 6.60 24.37
CA TRP A 136 -6.04 7.90 24.12
C TRP A 136 -5.19 9.10 24.57
N GLU A 137 -4.35 8.93 25.59
CA GLU A 137 -3.47 9.97 26.13
C GLU A 137 -2.42 10.44 25.11
N LYS A 138 -2.16 9.67 24.06
CA LYS A 138 -1.22 10.01 22.98
C LYS A 138 -1.90 10.60 21.75
N ILE A 139 -3.22 10.76 21.78
CA ILE A 139 -4.03 11.25 20.65
C ILE A 139 -4.49 12.67 20.95
N ARG A 140 -4.40 13.56 19.96
CA ARG A 140 -4.87 14.94 20.01
C ARG A 140 -5.65 15.28 18.73
N PRO A 141 -6.62 16.21 18.77
CA PRO A 141 -7.18 16.82 17.57
C PRO A 141 -6.09 17.37 16.65
N LEU A 142 -6.22 17.15 15.34
CA LEU A 142 -5.28 17.67 14.35
C LEU A 142 -5.67 19.09 13.93
N TYR A 143 -4.78 20.09 14.01
CA TYR A 143 -5.09 21.44 13.51
C TYR A 143 -5.29 21.44 11.98
N LYS A 144 -6.23 22.27 11.49
CA LYS A 144 -6.61 22.33 10.06
C LYS A 144 -5.45 22.62 9.10
N GLN A 145 -4.42 23.34 9.56
CA GLN A 145 -3.22 23.61 8.77
C GLN A 145 -2.42 22.35 8.39
N PHE A 146 -2.60 21.24 9.12
CA PHE A 146 -1.87 19.99 8.86
C PHE A 146 -2.61 19.05 7.89
N VAL A 147 -3.75 19.47 7.32
CA VAL A 147 -4.46 18.75 6.26
C VAL A 147 -4.43 19.45 4.91
N GLU A 148 -3.59 20.48 4.76
CA GLU A 148 -3.32 21.14 3.47
C GLU A 148 -2.81 20.14 2.42
N TRP A 149 -2.03 19.14 2.86
CA TRP A 149 -1.56 18.06 2.01
C TRP A 149 -2.35 16.77 2.28
N PRO A 150 -2.75 16.02 1.24
CA PRO A 150 -3.28 14.67 1.39
C PRO A 150 -2.30 13.73 2.16
N PRO A 151 -2.77 12.53 2.58
CA PRO A 151 -1.91 11.46 3.05
C PRO A 151 -0.73 11.22 2.09
N LEU A 152 0.48 10.99 2.63
CA LEU A 152 1.68 10.82 1.81
C LEU A 152 2.18 9.37 1.72
N ALA A 153 1.52 8.42 2.40
CA ALA A 153 1.72 7.00 2.14
C ALA A 153 0.80 6.53 1.01
N PHE A 154 1.40 6.05 -0.07
CA PHE A 154 0.66 5.58 -1.25
C PHE A 154 0.58 4.07 -1.24
N SER A 155 -0.64 3.54 -1.31
CA SER A 155 -0.90 2.11 -1.45
C SER A 155 -0.48 1.62 -2.83
N CYS A 156 0.30 0.54 -2.86
CA CYS A 156 0.99 0.04 -4.05
C CYS A 156 0.93 -1.48 -4.13
N ARG A 157 1.13 -2.01 -5.34
CA ARG A 157 1.29 -3.44 -5.62
C ARG A 157 2.34 -3.68 -6.71
N LEU A 158 3.05 -4.79 -6.60
CA LEU A 158 4.07 -5.15 -7.57
C LEU A 158 3.44 -5.63 -8.87
N ASN A 159 4.00 -5.15 -9.97
CA ASN A 159 3.81 -5.77 -11.27
C ASN A 159 4.69 -7.02 -11.41
N GLY A 160 4.31 -7.92 -12.32
CA GLY A 160 5.03 -9.18 -12.57
C GLY A 160 4.71 -10.32 -11.60
N LEU A 161 3.80 -10.11 -10.65
CA LEU A 161 3.24 -11.16 -9.79
C LEU A 161 1.72 -11.15 -9.87
N ASN A 162 1.13 -12.35 -9.98
CA ASN A 162 -0.32 -12.53 -9.95
C ASN A 162 -0.71 -13.23 -8.66
N GLN A 163 -1.99 -13.17 -8.27
CA GLN A 163 -2.48 -13.82 -7.05
C GLN A 163 -2.12 -15.31 -6.95
N ALA A 164 -2.15 -16.03 -8.09
CA ALA A 164 -1.79 -17.44 -8.17
C ALA A 164 -0.29 -17.73 -7.94
N ASP A 165 0.58 -16.73 -8.08
CA ASP A 165 2.01 -16.85 -7.83
C ASP A 165 2.36 -16.68 -6.35
N ILE A 166 1.45 -16.08 -5.57
CA ILE A 166 1.71 -15.72 -4.18
C ILE A 166 1.54 -16.96 -3.30
N ASN A 167 2.68 -17.50 -2.86
CA ASN A 167 2.76 -18.48 -1.80
C ASN A 167 3.66 -17.97 -0.67
N GLU A 168 3.74 -18.74 0.41
CA GLU A 168 4.49 -18.37 1.62
C GLU A 168 5.98 -18.12 1.35
N SER A 169 6.59 -18.85 0.41
CA SER A 169 7.99 -18.64 0.02
C SER A 169 8.17 -17.31 -0.69
N VAL A 170 7.28 -16.96 -1.63
CA VAL A 170 7.32 -15.67 -2.33
C VAL A 170 7.11 -14.52 -1.34
N ILE A 171 6.14 -14.63 -0.44
CA ILE A 171 5.87 -13.60 0.59
C ILE A 171 7.12 -13.37 1.44
N ARG A 172 7.75 -14.44 1.95
CA ARG A 172 8.95 -14.35 2.79
C ARG A 172 10.13 -13.74 2.05
N THR A 173 10.35 -14.15 0.80
CA THR A 173 11.45 -13.63 -0.01
C THR A 173 11.25 -12.13 -0.27
N MET A 174 10.05 -11.71 -0.65
CA MET A 174 9.75 -10.31 -0.92
C MET A 174 9.77 -9.44 0.33
N GLN A 175 9.33 -9.97 1.48
CA GLN A 175 9.43 -9.26 2.76
C GLN A 175 10.89 -8.91 3.11
N LYS A 176 11.83 -9.82 2.83
CA LYS A 176 13.28 -9.56 3.01
C LYS A 176 13.82 -8.58 1.97
N ALA A 177 13.31 -8.63 0.74
CA ALA A 177 13.73 -7.76 -0.34
C ALA A 177 13.28 -6.30 -0.16
N MET A 178 12.12 -6.10 0.48
CA MET A 178 11.42 -4.82 0.63
C MET A 178 11.28 -4.38 2.09
N PRO A 179 12.38 -4.20 2.84
CA PRO A 179 12.32 -3.73 4.22
C PRO A 179 11.86 -2.27 4.29
N GLU A 180 11.15 -1.93 5.37
CA GLU A 180 10.78 -0.54 5.70
C GLU A 180 12.05 0.34 5.79
N GLY A 181 11.95 1.58 5.30
CA GLY A 181 13.04 2.56 5.24
C GLY A 181 13.95 2.42 4.01
N ARG A 182 13.89 1.33 3.25
CA ARG A 182 14.71 1.16 2.04
C ARG A 182 14.18 2.00 0.89
N GLU A 183 15.11 2.62 0.17
CA GLU A 183 14.82 3.35 -1.06
C GLU A 183 14.84 2.41 -2.27
N PHE A 184 13.93 2.69 -3.21
CA PHE A 184 13.82 2.00 -4.49
C PHE A 184 13.59 3.02 -5.59
N PHE A 185 13.86 2.61 -6.82
CA PHE A 185 13.37 3.32 -7.99
C PHE A 185 12.16 2.56 -8.54
N CYS A 186 11.11 3.27 -8.93
CA CYS A 186 9.91 2.66 -9.47
C CYS A 186 9.57 3.18 -10.86
N HIS A 187 8.80 2.36 -11.57
CA HIS A 187 8.08 2.77 -12.75
C HIS A 187 6.59 2.43 -12.57
N VAL A 188 5.76 3.45 -12.49
CA VAL A 188 4.30 3.37 -12.37
C VAL A 188 3.72 2.84 -13.68
N ARG A 189 3.10 1.67 -13.62
CA ARG A 189 2.38 1.07 -14.74
C ARG A 189 0.94 1.56 -14.81
N LYS A 190 0.28 1.68 -13.66
CA LYS A 190 -1.09 2.19 -13.55
C LYS A 190 -1.30 2.88 -12.21
N TRP A 191 -1.80 4.13 -12.26
CA TRP A 191 -2.14 4.90 -11.07
C TRP A 191 -3.36 4.37 -10.31
N ASN A 192 -4.32 3.71 -10.99
CA ASN A 192 -5.53 3.14 -10.40
C ASN A 192 -6.24 4.08 -9.41
N ASN A 193 -6.41 5.35 -9.80
CA ASN A 193 -7.01 6.40 -8.95
C ASN A 193 -6.40 6.48 -7.53
N MET A 194 -5.11 6.17 -7.38
CA MET A 194 -4.38 6.20 -6.11
C MET A 194 -4.84 5.18 -5.06
N GLU A 195 -5.77 4.26 -5.38
CA GLU A 195 -6.23 3.22 -4.45
C GLU A 195 -5.19 2.10 -4.27
N SER A 196 -4.57 1.68 -5.38
CA SER A 196 -3.49 0.69 -5.39
C SER A 196 -2.65 0.85 -6.65
N ILE A 197 -1.56 1.62 -6.55
CA ILE A 197 -0.69 1.94 -7.68
C ILE A 197 0.06 0.67 -8.11
N LEU A 198 -0.11 0.28 -9.38
CA LEU A 198 0.64 -0.82 -9.96
C LEU A 198 2.00 -0.31 -10.44
N MET A 199 3.09 -0.90 -9.97
CA MET A 199 4.44 -0.45 -10.32
C MET A 199 5.44 -1.59 -10.47
N ASP A 200 6.43 -1.37 -11.33
CA ASP A 200 7.69 -2.10 -11.30
C ASP A 200 8.61 -1.45 -10.27
N LEU A 201 9.29 -2.27 -9.46
CA LEU A 201 10.29 -1.80 -8.51
C LEU A 201 11.68 -2.29 -8.88
N TYR A 202 12.65 -1.38 -8.79
CA TYR A 202 14.05 -1.59 -9.10
C TYR A 202 14.92 -1.29 -7.90
N LEU A 203 16.04 -1.99 -7.78
CA LEU A 203 17.01 -1.82 -6.68
C LEU A 203 17.58 -0.40 -6.58
N GLY A 204 17.59 0.35 -7.69
CA GLY A 204 17.90 1.78 -7.70
C GLY A 204 17.79 2.37 -9.09
N GLU A 205 17.90 3.69 -9.19
CA GLU A 205 17.73 4.42 -10.45
C GLU A 205 18.80 4.08 -11.50
N ARG A 206 20.06 3.95 -11.03
CA ARG A 206 21.20 3.51 -11.84
C ARG A 206 21.23 2.00 -12.02
N ASN A 207 20.89 1.28 -10.95
CA ASN A 207 20.85 -0.17 -10.92
C ASN A 207 19.43 -0.67 -11.18
N ARG A 208 19.00 -0.60 -12.44
CA ARG A 208 17.64 -0.95 -12.90
C ARG A 208 17.37 -2.46 -12.94
N LEU A 209 17.84 -3.17 -11.92
CA LEU A 209 17.51 -4.57 -11.69
C LEU A 209 16.13 -4.66 -11.03
N LEU A 210 15.19 -5.27 -11.74
CA LEU A 210 13.82 -5.46 -11.29
C LEU A 210 13.79 -6.43 -10.09
N ILE A 211 13.22 -6.00 -8.97
CA ILE A 211 13.31 -6.76 -7.72
C ILE A 211 12.67 -8.15 -7.83
N VAL A 212 11.57 -8.28 -8.58
CA VAL A 212 10.92 -9.58 -8.76
C VAL A 212 11.83 -10.55 -9.52
N ASN A 213 12.61 -10.06 -10.49
CA ASN A 213 13.54 -10.92 -11.22
C ASN A 213 14.73 -11.31 -10.35
N VAL A 214 15.29 -10.38 -9.58
CA VAL A 214 16.46 -10.64 -8.73
C VAL A 214 16.13 -11.61 -7.61
N TYR A 215 15.03 -11.37 -6.89
CA TYR A 215 14.73 -12.13 -5.69
C TYR A 215 13.88 -13.37 -5.94
N LEU A 216 13.15 -13.44 -7.06
CA LEU A 216 12.29 -14.58 -7.40
C LEU A 216 12.78 -15.34 -8.64
N GLU A 217 14.07 -15.22 -8.99
CA GLU A 217 14.68 -15.93 -10.12
C GLU A 217 14.39 -17.43 -10.09
N ASP A 218 14.79 -18.10 -8.99
CA ASP A 218 14.55 -19.53 -8.77
C ASP A 218 13.06 -19.90 -8.83
N PHE A 219 12.19 -19.01 -8.33
CA PHE A 219 10.75 -19.24 -8.36
C PHE A 219 10.24 -19.25 -9.80
N PHE A 220 10.62 -18.26 -10.59
CA PHE A 220 10.23 -18.18 -12.00
C PHE A 220 10.85 -19.30 -12.82
N GLU A 221 12.08 -19.72 -12.52
CA GLU A 221 12.71 -20.88 -13.16
C GLU A 221 11.93 -22.17 -12.88
N ARG A 222 11.61 -22.45 -11.61
CA ARG A 222 10.78 -23.60 -11.24
C ARG A 222 9.42 -23.57 -11.92
N LYS A 223 8.79 -22.40 -12.01
CA LYS A 223 7.50 -22.21 -12.70
C LYS A 223 7.62 -22.53 -14.20
N ARG A 224 8.65 -22.03 -14.87
CA ARG A 224 8.93 -22.35 -16.29
C ARG A 224 9.13 -23.86 -16.50
N GLN A 225 9.89 -24.51 -15.62
CA GLN A 225 10.11 -25.96 -15.69
C GLN A 225 8.82 -26.76 -15.50
N GLN A 226 7.96 -26.37 -14.56
CA GLN A 226 6.66 -27.03 -14.34
C GLN A 226 5.74 -26.89 -15.56
N VAL A 227 5.70 -25.72 -16.19
CA VAL A 227 4.91 -25.51 -17.41
C VAL A 227 5.45 -26.36 -18.56
N ALA A 228 6.78 -26.39 -18.75
CA ALA A 228 7.42 -27.24 -19.75
C ALA A 228 7.10 -28.74 -19.54
N ASN A 229 7.21 -29.22 -18.31
CA ASN A 229 6.90 -30.61 -17.95
C ASN A 229 5.42 -30.95 -18.21
N ARG A 230 4.49 -30.03 -17.89
CA ARG A 230 3.05 -30.22 -18.17
C ARG A 230 2.77 -30.27 -19.67
N MET A 231 3.37 -29.39 -20.46
CA MET A 231 3.23 -29.41 -21.93
C MET A 231 3.77 -30.70 -22.52
N LEU A 232 4.93 -31.18 -22.04
CA LEU A 232 5.50 -32.44 -22.49
C LEU A 232 4.60 -33.64 -22.15
N ALA A 233 4.03 -33.68 -20.94
CA ALA A 233 3.11 -34.72 -20.52
C ALA A 233 1.81 -34.72 -21.36
N GLN A 234 1.26 -33.54 -21.65
CA GLN A 234 0.09 -33.40 -22.53
C GLN A 234 0.37 -33.88 -23.95
N LYS A 235 1.54 -33.54 -24.51
CA LYS A 235 1.95 -33.99 -25.84
C LYS A 235 2.07 -35.51 -25.89
N LYS A 236 2.73 -36.14 -24.91
CA LYS A 236 2.84 -37.61 -24.81
C LYS A 236 1.46 -38.28 -24.72
N LEU A 237 0.55 -37.74 -23.92
CA LEU A 237 -0.81 -38.26 -23.80
C LEU A 237 -1.59 -38.14 -25.12
N GLN A 238 -1.42 -37.04 -25.86
CA GLN A 238 -2.03 -36.87 -27.18
C GLN A 238 -1.48 -37.88 -28.20
N GLU A 239 -0.16 -38.08 -28.22
CA GLU A 239 0.50 -39.06 -29.07
C GLU A 239 0.03 -40.50 -28.74
N GLU A 240 -0.09 -40.85 -27.47
CA GLU A 240 -0.64 -42.15 -27.04
C GLU A 240 -2.10 -42.34 -27.45
N LYS A 241 -2.94 -41.31 -27.29
CA LYS A 241 -4.34 -41.34 -27.74
C LYS A 241 -4.46 -41.50 -29.25
N GLN A 242 -3.62 -40.82 -30.02
CA GLN A 242 -3.56 -40.96 -31.48
C GLN A 242 -3.12 -42.37 -31.88
N LYS A 243 -2.07 -42.91 -31.27
CA LYS A 243 -1.63 -44.29 -31.50
C LYS A 243 -2.72 -45.32 -31.19
N ARG A 244 -3.42 -45.18 -30.07
CA ARG A 244 -4.55 -46.06 -29.72
C ARG A 244 -5.70 -45.98 -30.74
N ARG A 245 -6.02 -44.78 -31.23
CA ARG A 245 -7.05 -44.61 -32.27
C ARG A 245 -6.68 -45.28 -33.59
N MET A 246 -5.41 -45.19 -34.01
CA MET A 246 -4.94 -45.91 -35.21
C MET A 246 -5.01 -47.42 -35.02
N LEU A 247 -4.63 -47.93 -33.83
CA LEU A 247 -4.67 -49.36 -33.52
C LEU A 247 -6.09 -49.94 -33.40
N LEU A 248 -7.08 -49.12 -33.05
CA LEU A 248 -8.49 -49.51 -32.92
C LEU A 248 -9.33 -49.15 -34.16
N GLY A 249 -8.68 -48.68 -35.24
CA GLY A 249 -9.32 -48.04 -36.39
C GLY A 249 -9.66 -48.94 -37.58
N ASP A 250 -9.47 -50.26 -37.50
CA ASP A 250 -9.69 -51.20 -38.62
C ASP A 250 -10.79 -52.26 -38.38
N ASP A 251 -11.58 -52.18 -37.30
CA ASP A 251 -12.57 -53.24 -36.94
C ASP A 251 -14.05 -52.83 -37.06
N TRP A 252 -14.37 -51.80 -37.86
CA TRP A 252 -15.78 -51.44 -38.14
C TRP A 252 -15.97 -50.93 -39.58
N ASP A 253 -15.93 -51.85 -40.55
CA ASP A 253 -16.91 -51.84 -41.65
C ASP A 253 -16.95 -53.21 -42.34
N SER A 254 -17.87 -54.07 -41.90
CA SER A 254 -18.39 -55.17 -42.70
C SER A 254 -19.83 -55.34 -42.25
N SER A 255 -20.66 -54.43 -42.75
CA SER A 255 -22.10 -54.58 -42.76
C SER A 255 -22.44 -55.87 -43.50
N ASP A 256 -23.39 -56.58 -42.93
CA ASP A 256 -24.07 -57.72 -43.51
C ASP A 256 -24.61 -57.37 -44.91
N GLU A 257 -24.07 -57.99 -45.95
CA GLU A 257 -24.77 -58.27 -47.20
C GLU A 257 -24.85 -59.80 -47.31
N ASP A 258 -25.98 -60.37 -46.86
CA ASP A 258 -26.74 -61.46 -47.51
C ASP A 258 -27.99 -61.85 -46.68
#